data_AF-A0A2H0V4B5-F1
#
_entry.id   AF-A0A2H0V4B5-F1
#
_cell.length_a   1.000
_cell.length_b   1.000
_cell.length_c   1.000
_cell.angle_alpha   90.00
_cell.angle_beta   90.00
_cell.angle_gamma   90.00
#
_symmetry.space_group_name_H-M   'P 1'
#
loop_
_entity.id
_entity.type
_entity.pdbx_description
1 polymer ?
#
loop_
_entity_poly.entity_id
_entity_poly.type
_entity_poly.pdbx_seq_one_letter_code
_entity_poly.pdbx_strand_id
1 'polypeptide(L)'
;MINEPKPNKPTIDKAKPEQSEIKTLDMKQIVAMLDEAGVSKNNYEKEWNFEADIYREIIWRLANIFSKRQGWGTETTHSEYAADKKTGLVNSLHLCLEFFEDTEDAERRDYEEFKTFLEQNILLIPQELRQRFKMYVGFNYGNNGAVVIDDNKIKIIDQDDFMKLPSDGAIGYPNRTTRDKLIDTLADKLESIIEK
;
A
#
# COMPACT_ATOMS: atom_id res chain seq x y z
N MET A 1 29.66 -41.17 25.32
CA MET A 1 29.17 -39.93 24.68
C MET A 1 27.67 -40.05 24.57
N ILE A 2 26.93 -39.23 25.32
CA ILE A 2 25.46 -39.19 25.30
C ILE A 2 25.10 -38.11 24.29
N ASN A 3 24.41 -38.47 23.21
CA ASN A 3 23.87 -37.50 22.26
C ASN A 3 22.59 -36.93 22.88
N GLU A 4 22.64 -35.68 23.35
CA GLU A 4 21.44 -34.96 23.76
C GLU A 4 20.59 -34.63 22.51
N PRO A 5 19.27 -34.90 22.53
CA PRO A 5 18.39 -34.46 21.46
C PRO A 5 18.19 -32.95 21.55
N LYS A 6 18.40 -32.24 20.43
CA LYS A 6 18.07 -30.82 20.28
C LYS A 6 16.57 -30.58 20.58
N PRO A 7 16.20 -29.46 21.22
CA PRO A 7 14.81 -29.12 21.42
C PRO A 7 14.13 -28.89 20.06
N ASN A 8 13.03 -29.61 19.82
CA ASN A 8 12.16 -29.35 18.67
C ASN A 8 11.63 -27.92 18.77
N LYS A 9 11.94 -27.08 17.77
CA LYS A 9 11.20 -25.84 17.52
C LYS A 9 9.72 -26.19 17.43
N PRO A 10 8.81 -25.45 18.11
CA PRO A 10 7.40 -25.65 17.90
C PRO A 10 7.09 -25.39 16.43
N THR A 11 6.62 -26.42 15.74
CA THR A 11 6.00 -26.31 14.43
C THR A 11 4.76 -25.45 14.63
N ILE A 12 4.80 -24.20 14.18
CA ILE A 12 3.59 -23.39 14.10
C ILE A 12 2.74 -24.06 13.02
N ASP A 13 1.71 -24.79 13.46
CA ASP A 13 0.64 -25.21 12.58
C ASP A 13 0.06 -23.96 11.91
N LYS A 14 0.36 -23.78 10.62
CA LYS A 14 -0.26 -22.77 9.77
C LYS A 14 -1.72 -23.17 9.60
N ALA A 15 -2.55 -22.89 10.61
CA ALA A 15 -3.98 -22.88 10.47
C ALA A 15 -4.31 -21.99 9.27
N LYS A 16 -4.82 -22.60 8.21
CA LYS A 16 -5.34 -21.89 7.05
C LYS A 16 -6.47 -21.02 7.59
N PRO A 17 -6.41 -19.68 7.49
CA PRO A 17 -7.49 -18.85 8.00
C PRO A 17 -8.76 -19.27 7.26
N GLU A 18 -9.80 -19.62 8.03
CA GLU A 18 -11.14 -19.82 7.51
C GLU A 18 -11.49 -18.61 6.66
N GLN A 19 -11.99 -18.84 5.44
CA GLN A 19 -12.41 -17.77 4.55
C GLN A 19 -13.61 -17.07 5.19
N SER A 20 -13.31 -16.03 5.97
CA SER A 20 -14.26 -14.97 6.30
C SER A 20 -14.82 -14.42 4.98
N GLU A 21 -16.08 -13.95 5.02
CA GLU A 21 -16.71 -13.29 3.88
C GLU A 21 -15.70 -12.40 3.16
N ILE A 22 -15.59 -12.55 1.84
CA ILE A 22 -14.67 -11.75 1.03
C ILE A 22 -15.08 -10.29 1.18
N LYS A 23 -14.36 -9.55 2.02
CA LYS A 23 -14.58 -8.13 2.23
C LYS A 23 -14.05 -7.40 1.00
N THR A 24 -14.95 -6.76 0.26
CA THR A 24 -14.62 -5.90 -0.87
C THR A 24 -14.85 -4.44 -0.49
N LEU A 25 -13.99 -3.54 -0.96
CA LEU A 25 -14.22 -2.12 -0.87
C LEU A 25 -14.64 -1.59 -2.25
N ASP A 26 -15.84 -1.02 -2.32
CA ASP A 26 -16.38 -0.48 -3.57
C ASP A 26 -16.07 1.02 -3.71
N MET A 27 -15.71 1.45 -4.92
CA MET A 27 -15.37 2.85 -5.17
C MET A 27 -16.55 3.79 -4.90
N LYS A 28 -17.79 3.38 -5.16
CA LYS A 28 -18.97 4.24 -4.88
C LYS A 28 -19.14 4.45 -3.37
N GLN A 29 -18.89 3.43 -2.57
CA GLN A 29 -18.91 3.55 -1.11
C GLN A 29 -17.84 4.53 -0.64
N ILE A 30 -16.61 4.42 -1.15
CA ILE A 30 -15.51 5.35 -0.83
C ILE A 30 -15.91 6.78 -1.16
N VAL A 31 -16.37 7.02 -2.38
CA VAL A 31 -16.73 8.38 -2.84
C VAL A 31 -17.86 8.95 -2.00
N ALA A 32 -18.90 8.17 -1.69
CA ALA A 32 -19.99 8.64 -0.85
C ALA A 32 -19.51 9.05 0.56
N MET A 33 -18.64 8.24 1.19
CA MET A 33 -18.07 8.57 2.50
C MET A 33 -17.22 9.85 2.46
N LEU A 34 -16.42 10.00 1.40
CA LEU A 34 -15.58 11.19 1.23
C LEU A 34 -16.43 12.44 0.94
N ASP A 35 -17.49 12.33 0.14
CA ASP A 35 -18.43 13.41 -0.13
C ASP A 35 -19.14 13.88 1.17
N GLU A 36 -19.56 12.95 2.04
CA GLU A 36 -20.11 13.26 3.37
C GLU A 36 -19.10 14.01 4.26
N ALA A 37 -17.81 13.69 4.15
CA ALA A 37 -16.71 14.39 4.84
C ALA A 37 -16.35 15.74 4.19
N GLY A 38 -16.98 16.10 3.07
CA GLY A 38 -16.69 17.30 2.29
C GLY A 38 -15.38 17.20 1.50
N VAL A 39 -14.96 15.99 1.13
CA VAL A 39 -13.83 15.67 0.27
C VAL A 39 -14.36 15.15 -1.06
N SER A 40 -14.24 15.95 -2.11
CA SER A 40 -14.70 15.64 -3.45
C SER A 40 -13.58 15.84 -4.47
N LYS A 41 -13.75 15.29 -5.68
CA LYS A 41 -12.82 15.50 -6.79
C LYS A 41 -12.55 16.97 -7.12
N ASN A 42 -13.50 17.87 -6.84
CA ASN A 42 -13.36 19.31 -7.12
C ASN A 42 -12.42 20.02 -6.14
N ASN A 43 -12.02 19.37 -5.05
CA ASN A 43 -11.01 19.89 -4.13
C ASN A 43 -9.57 19.73 -4.66
N TYR A 44 -9.42 19.09 -5.83
CA TYR A 44 -8.14 18.79 -6.45
C TYR A 44 -7.98 19.58 -7.75
N GLU A 45 -6.77 20.06 -8.02
CA GLU A 45 -6.44 20.77 -9.26
C GLU A 45 -6.58 19.88 -10.49
N LYS A 46 -6.28 18.59 -10.34
CA LYS A 46 -6.42 17.57 -11.38
C LYS A 46 -7.30 16.45 -10.86
N GLU A 47 -8.33 16.07 -11.63
CA GLU A 47 -9.31 15.05 -11.21
C GLU A 47 -8.65 13.71 -10.86
N TRP A 48 -7.57 13.33 -11.53
CA TRP A 48 -6.87 12.08 -11.26
C TRP A 48 -6.17 12.05 -9.89
N ASN A 49 -5.87 13.22 -9.28
CA ASN A 49 -5.24 13.27 -7.96
C ASN A 49 -6.17 12.69 -6.90
N PHE A 50 -7.49 12.86 -7.03
CA PHE A 50 -8.46 12.33 -6.08
C PHE A 50 -8.39 10.80 -6.01
N GLU A 51 -8.45 10.14 -7.17
CA GLU A 51 -8.37 8.68 -7.24
C GLU A 51 -6.97 8.17 -6.84
N ALA A 52 -5.91 8.91 -7.20
CA ALA A 52 -4.55 8.57 -6.82
C ALA A 52 -4.32 8.64 -5.30
N ASP A 53 -4.86 9.66 -4.63
CA ASP A 53 -4.74 9.81 -3.18
C ASP A 53 -5.56 8.76 -2.42
N ILE A 54 -6.75 8.42 -2.92
CA ILE A 54 -7.51 7.26 -2.41
C ILE A 54 -6.67 5.99 -2.53
N TYR A 55 -6.08 5.74 -3.70
CA TYR A 55 -5.31 4.52 -3.93
C TYR A 55 -4.06 4.45 -3.03
N ARG A 56 -3.31 5.55 -2.91
CA ARG A 56 -2.16 5.64 -2.00
C ARG A 56 -2.56 5.39 -0.56
N GLU A 57 -3.66 5.99 -0.10
CA GLU A 57 -4.12 5.83 1.28
C GLU A 57 -4.53 4.39 1.59
N ILE A 58 -5.22 3.70 0.67
CA ILE A 58 -5.56 2.28 0.84
C ILE A 58 -4.28 1.44 0.97
N ILE A 59 -3.29 1.65 0.10
CA ILE A 59 -2.03 0.91 0.13
C ILE A 59 -1.24 1.23 1.40
N TRP A 60 -1.22 2.48 1.81
CA TRP A 60 -0.61 2.93 3.06
C TRP A 60 -1.23 2.25 4.28
N ARG A 61 -2.56 2.10 4.33
CA ARG A 61 -3.25 1.41 5.43
C ARG A 61 -2.98 -0.09 5.43
N LEU A 62 -2.94 -0.72 4.26
CA LEU A 62 -2.53 -2.12 4.14
C LEU A 62 -1.10 -2.32 4.65
N ALA A 63 -0.18 -1.41 4.32
CA ALA A 63 1.18 -1.42 4.84
C ALA A 63 1.25 -1.23 6.37
N ASN A 64 0.48 -0.30 6.94
CA ASN A 64 0.38 -0.13 8.40
C ASN A 64 -0.09 -1.39 9.10
N ILE A 65 -1.10 -2.07 8.56
CA ILE A 65 -1.64 -3.27 9.18
C ILE A 65 -0.63 -4.41 9.08
N PHE A 66 0.03 -4.55 7.93
CA PHE A 66 1.13 -5.48 7.77
C PHE A 66 2.24 -5.22 8.79
N SER A 67 2.70 -3.97 8.94
CA SER A 67 3.76 -3.61 9.87
C SER A 67 3.35 -3.87 11.33
N LYS A 68 2.15 -3.45 11.73
CA LYS A 68 1.60 -3.68 13.08
C LYS A 68 1.55 -5.17 13.45
N ARG A 69 1.08 -6.03 12.54
CA ARG A 69 1.00 -7.50 12.77
C ARG A 69 2.35 -8.13 13.07
N GLN A 70 3.41 -7.46 12.65
CA GLN A 70 4.76 -7.93 12.82
C GLN A 70 5.50 -7.23 13.97
N GLY A 71 4.86 -6.22 14.59
CA GLY A 71 5.43 -5.42 15.67
C GLY A 71 6.29 -4.25 15.18
N TRP A 72 6.01 -3.71 13.99
CA TRP A 72 6.83 -2.67 13.34
C TRP A 72 6.07 -1.36 13.16
N GLY A 73 6.81 -0.26 13.24
CA GLY A 73 6.37 1.03 12.75
C GLY A 73 6.42 1.10 11.22
N THR A 74 5.66 2.03 10.66
CA THR A 74 5.73 2.37 9.24
C THR A 74 5.65 3.89 9.07
N GLU A 75 6.41 4.43 8.13
CA GLU A 75 6.33 5.83 7.67
C GLU A 75 6.26 5.91 6.14
N THR A 76 5.61 6.95 5.60
CA THR A 76 5.71 7.27 4.17
C THR A 76 6.86 8.25 4.01
N THR A 77 7.88 7.87 3.25
CA THR A 77 9.06 8.72 3.03
C THR A 77 8.95 9.52 1.74
N HIS A 78 8.28 8.96 0.72
CA HIS A 78 8.18 9.59 -0.59
C HIS A 78 6.96 9.10 -1.36
N SER A 79 6.39 9.95 -2.21
CA SER A 79 5.28 9.57 -3.10
C SER A 79 5.29 10.41 -4.38
N GLU A 80 5.22 9.73 -5.52
CA GLU A 80 5.32 10.31 -6.87
C GLU A 80 4.27 9.71 -7.82
N TYR A 81 4.31 10.17 -9.07
CA TYR A 81 3.60 9.56 -10.18
C TYR A 81 4.45 9.60 -11.46
N ALA A 82 4.06 8.80 -12.45
CA ALA A 82 4.57 8.94 -13.80
C ALA A 82 3.42 9.28 -14.76
N ALA A 83 3.63 10.30 -15.59
CA ALA A 83 2.73 10.62 -16.68
C ALA A 83 3.24 10.05 -18.00
N ASP A 84 2.33 9.55 -18.83
CA ASP A 84 2.63 9.25 -20.21
C ASP A 84 2.97 10.55 -20.95
N LYS A 85 4.19 10.65 -21.47
CA LYS A 85 4.71 11.88 -22.10
C LYS A 85 3.91 12.34 -23.32
N LYS A 86 3.13 11.47 -23.95
CA LYS A 86 2.37 11.80 -25.17
C LYS A 86 0.97 12.31 -24.83
N THR A 87 0.35 11.74 -23.82
CA THR A 87 -1.04 12.02 -23.43
C THR A 87 -1.14 12.92 -22.21
N GLY A 88 -0.07 13.06 -21.43
CA GLY A 88 -0.06 13.74 -20.14
C GLY A 88 -0.85 13.02 -19.05
N LEU A 89 -1.35 11.81 -19.34
CA LEU A 89 -2.15 11.02 -18.41
C LEU A 89 -1.24 10.27 -17.43
N VAL A 90 -1.59 10.32 -16.15
CA VAL A 90 -0.91 9.52 -15.12
C VAL A 90 -1.27 8.06 -15.28
N ASN A 91 -0.25 7.20 -15.37
CA ASN A 91 -0.42 5.76 -15.53
C ASN A 91 0.22 4.95 -14.39
N SER A 92 1.08 5.58 -13.58
CA SER A 92 1.62 4.95 -12.38
C SER A 92 1.75 5.88 -11.18
N LEU A 93 1.68 5.26 -10.00
CA LEU A 93 1.86 5.88 -8.69
C LEU A 93 2.99 5.16 -7.99
N HIS A 94 3.92 5.91 -7.40
CA HIS A 94 5.04 5.36 -6.64
C HIS A 94 4.86 5.77 -5.18
N LEU A 95 4.95 4.81 -4.27
CA LEU A 95 4.86 5.01 -2.84
C LEU A 95 6.08 4.36 -2.19
N CYS A 96 6.90 5.16 -1.51
CA CYS A 96 8.02 4.65 -0.74
C CYS A 96 7.65 4.61 0.74
N LEU A 97 7.77 3.43 1.32
CA LEU A 97 7.46 3.13 2.70
C LEU A 97 8.75 2.85 3.46
N GLU A 98 8.81 3.24 4.71
CA GLU A 98 9.87 2.87 5.63
C GLU A 98 9.24 2.03 6.74
N PHE A 99 9.69 0.79 6.89
CA PHE A 99 9.30 -0.08 8.01
C PHE A 99 10.47 -0.13 8.99
N PHE A 100 10.19 0.10 10.27
CA PHE A 100 11.19 0.12 11.32
C PHE A 100 10.72 -0.69 12.53
N GLU A 101 11.66 -1.38 13.19
CA GLU A 101 11.43 -1.83 14.56
C GLU A 101 11.83 -0.71 15.51
N ASP A 102 11.24 -0.68 16.69
CA ASP A 102 11.77 0.09 17.83
C ASP A 102 13.12 -0.48 18.35
N THR A 103 13.80 -1.33 17.58
CA THR A 103 15.09 -1.96 17.93
C THR A 103 16.18 -1.49 16.97
N GLU A 104 17.36 -1.18 17.51
CA GLU A 104 18.47 -0.54 16.77
C GLU A 104 19.11 -1.41 15.67
N ASP A 105 18.69 -2.67 15.50
CA ASP A 105 19.30 -3.67 14.60
C ASP A 105 18.33 -4.21 13.53
N ALA A 106 17.29 -3.48 13.17
CA ALA A 106 16.28 -3.95 12.20
C ALA A 106 16.88 -4.13 10.78
N GLU A 107 17.34 -5.34 10.46
CA GLU A 107 17.69 -5.72 9.10
C GLU A 107 16.45 -5.73 8.17
N ARG A 108 16.66 -5.20 6.97
CA ARG A 108 15.67 -4.92 5.92
C ARG A 108 14.88 -6.17 5.51
N ARG A 109 13.56 -6.02 5.39
CA ARG A 109 12.60 -7.12 5.27
C ARG A 109 12.12 -7.46 3.88
N ASP A 110 11.55 -8.66 3.83
CA ASP A 110 11.21 -9.47 2.68
C ASP A 110 9.99 -8.94 1.92
N TYR A 111 10.24 -8.40 0.72
CA TYR A 111 9.21 -7.98 -0.24
C TYR A 111 8.19 -9.11 -0.52
N GLU A 112 8.57 -10.38 -0.34
CA GLU A 112 7.69 -11.54 -0.54
C GLU A 112 6.58 -11.62 0.50
N GLU A 113 6.85 -11.28 1.77
CA GLU A 113 5.84 -11.31 2.82
C GLU A 113 4.80 -10.21 2.59
N PHE A 114 5.26 -9.01 2.25
CA PHE A 114 4.34 -7.91 1.92
C PHE A 114 3.57 -8.18 0.63
N LYS A 115 4.21 -8.73 -0.41
CA LYS A 115 3.52 -9.19 -1.63
C LYS A 115 2.43 -10.20 -1.29
N THR A 116 2.75 -11.23 -0.51
CA THR A 116 1.79 -12.27 -0.12
C THR A 116 0.62 -11.66 0.65
N PHE A 117 0.90 -10.72 1.54
CA PHE A 117 -0.13 -9.97 2.26
C PHE A 117 -1.03 -9.18 1.30
N LEU A 118 -0.46 -8.45 0.33
CA LEU A 118 -1.25 -7.73 -0.66
C LEU A 118 -2.07 -8.67 -1.54
N GLU A 119 -1.56 -9.84 -1.92
CA GLU A 119 -2.29 -10.83 -2.72
C GLU A 119 -3.54 -11.33 -1.98
N GLN A 120 -3.44 -11.53 -0.66
CA GLN A 120 -4.56 -11.92 0.19
C GLN A 120 -5.61 -10.81 0.36
N ASN A 121 -5.19 -9.55 0.21
CA ASN A 121 -6.00 -8.36 0.49
C ASN A 121 -6.36 -7.54 -0.76
N ILE A 122 -6.05 -8.04 -1.97
CA ILE A 122 -6.19 -7.28 -3.22
C ILE A 122 -7.62 -6.81 -3.50
N LEU A 123 -8.61 -7.54 -2.98
CA LEU A 123 -10.04 -7.24 -3.16
C LEU A 123 -10.52 -6.07 -2.28
N LEU A 124 -9.70 -5.63 -1.32
CA LEU A 124 -9.93 -4.39 -0.57
C LEU A 124 -9.52 -3.15 -1.35
N ILE A 125 -8.84 -3.33 -2.48
CA ILE A 125 -8.47 -2.25 -3.38
C ILE A 125 -9.49 -2.23 -4.53
N PRO A 126 -10.27 -1.14 -4.69
CA PRO A 126 -11.23 -1.01 -5.78
C PRO A 126 -10.61 -1.31 -7.15
N GLN A 127 -11.34 -2.06 -7.97
CA GLN A 127 -10.86 -2.51 -9.28
C GLN A 127 -10.54 -1.33 -10.20
N GLU A 128 -11.34 -0.26 -10.13
CA GLU A 128 -11.17 0.96 -10.91
C GLU A 128 -9.80 1.59 -10.69
N LEU A 129 -9.32 1.59 -9.44
CA LEU A 129 -8.01 2.15 -9.09
C LEU A 129 -6.88 1.29 -9.64
N ARG A 130 -6.99 -0.04 -9.52
CA ARG A 130 -5.97 -0.99 -9.99
C ARG A 130 -5.87 -1.10 -11.49
N GLN A 131 -6.97 -0.85 -12.20
CA GLN A 131 -7.00 -0.78 -13.66
C GLN A 131 -6.52 0.55 -14.20
N ARG A 132 -6.73 1.63 -13.44
CA ARG A 132 -6.33 2.98 -13.83
C ARG A 132 -4.84 3.24 -13.59
N PHE A 133 -4.32 2.80 -12.45
CA PHE A 133 -2.97 3.10 -12.04
C PHE A 133 -2.19 1.81 -11.76
N LYS A 134 -0.97 1.78 -12.28
CA LYS A 134 0.03 0.84 -11.80
C LYS A 134 0.66 1.38 -10.51
N MET A 135 0.59 0.64 -9.42
CA MET A 135 1.18 1.04 -8.15
C MET A 135 2.54 0.37 -7.94
N TYR A 136 3.53 1.15 -7.53
CA TYR A 136 4.85 0.67 -7.15
C TYR A 136 5.10 1.04 -5.69
N VAL A 137 5.34 0.02 -4.86
CA VAL A 137 5.57 0.17 -3.43
C VAL A 137 7.02 -0.22 -3.14
N GLY A 138 7.87 0.79 -2.92
CA GLY A 138 9.28 0.60 -2.56
C GLY A 138 9.49 0.66 -1.06
N PHE A 139 10.57 0.03 -0.55
CA PHE A 139 10.96 0.12 0.86
C PHE A 139 12.29 0.82 1.06
N ASN A 140 12.30 1.81 1.95
CA ASN A 140 13.39 2.74 2.26
C ASN A 140 13.88 3.51 1.02
N TYR A 141 14.18 4.79 1.19
CA TYR A 141 14.73 5.58 0.08
C TYR A 141 16.09 4.99 -0.32
N GLY A 142 16.13 4.29 -1.45
CA GLY A 142 17.33 3.62 -1.95
C GLY A 142 17.43 2.11 -1.65
N ASN A 143 17.30 1.35 -2.73
CA ASN A 143 18.16 0.20 -3.08
C ASN A 143 17.68 -1.25 -2.94
N ASN A 144 16.38 -1.58 -2.85
CA ASN A 144 16.01 -3.03 -2.80
C ASN A 144 14.87 -3.48 -3.74
N GLY A 145 14.38 -2.63 -4.64
CA GLY A 145 13.29 -2.98 -5.57
C GLY A 145 11.91 -2.46 -5.12
N ALA A 146 10.84 -3.06 -5.65
CA ALA A 146 9.46 -2.67 -5.33
C ALA A 146 8.47 -3.83 -5.46
N VAL A 147 7.40 -3.82 -4.66
CA VAL A 147 6.18 -4.58 -4.94
C VAL A 147 5.32 -3.78 -5.92
N VAL A 148 4.93 -4.41 -7.02
CA VAL A 148 4.16 -3.79 -8.10
C VAL A 148 2.76 -4.39 -8.12
N ILE A 149 1.75 -3.53 -8.12
CA ILE A 149 0.35 -3.90 -8.34
C ILE A 149 -0.06 -3.37 -9.70
N ASP A 150 -0.48 -4.29 -10.57
CA ASP A 150 -0.88 -4.01 -11.95
C ASP A 150 -2.16 -4.81 -12.23
N ASP A 151 -3.31 -4.12 -12.16
CA ASP A 151 -4.64 -4.75 -12.11
C ASP A 151 -4.73 -5.82 -11.00
N ASN A 152 -4.89 -7.09 -11.33
CA ASN A 152 -4.97 -8.20 -10.37
C ASN A 152 -3.62 -8.91 -10.14
N LYS A 153 -2.53 -8.40 -10.73
CA LYS A 153 -1.22 -9.04 -10.66
C LYS A 153 -0.33 -8.28 -9.67
N ILE A 154 0.23 -9.02 -8.72
CA ILE A 154 1.22 -8.50 -7.77
C ILE A 154 2.55 -9.21 -8.02
N LYS A 155 3.62 -8.44 -8.17
CA LYS A 155 4.96 -8.98 -8.42
C LYS A 155 6.03 -8.14 -7.73
N ILE A 156 7.21 -8.70 -7.57
CA ILE A 156 8.39 -7.97 -7.13
C ILE A 156 9.22 -7.64 -8.36
N ILE A 157 9.75 -6.42 -8.39
CA ILE A 157 10.80 -6.01 -9.32
C ILE A 157 12.06 -5.70 -8.53
N ASP A 158 13.22 -5.97 -9.13
CA ASP A 158 14.50 -5.66 -8.51
C ASP A 158 14.79 -4.14 -8.51
N GLN A 159 15.89 -3.77 -7.87
CA GLN A 159 16.34 -2.39 -7.80
C GLN A 159 16.61 -1.80 -9.18
N ASP A 160 17.27 -2.53 -10.08
CA ASP A 160 17.66 -2.02 -11.39
C ASP A 160 16.44 -1.65 -12.22
N ASP A 161 15.41 -2.48 -12.18
CA ASP A 161 14.14 -2.22 -12.87
C ASP A 161 13.32 -1.13 -12.18
N PHE A 162 13.36 -1.04 -10.84
CA PHE A 162 12.72 0.05 -10.11
C PHE A 162 13.36 1.42 -10.43
N MET A 163 14.69 1.49 -10.50
CA MET A 163 15.44 2.72 -10.81
C MET A 163 15.27 3.19 -12.26
N LYS A 164 14.83 2.31 -13.17
CA LYS A 164 14.51 2.66 -14.58
C LYS A 164 13.11 3.24 -14.74
N LEU A 165 12.28 3.24 -13.70
CA LEU A 165 10.92 3.75 -13.81
C LEU A 165 10.94 5.27 -14.03
N PRO A 166 10.14 5.78 -14.98
CA PRO A 166 9.97 7.22 -15.13
C PRO A 166 9.33 7.77 -13.85
N SER A 167 9.89 8.83 -13.28
CA SER A 167 9.21 9.63 -12.26
C SER A 167 9.09 11.07 -12.75
N ASP A 168 7.86 11.58 -12.73
CA ASP A 168 7.61 13.01 -12.86
C ASP A 168 7.43 13.52 -11.44
N GLY A 169 8.48 14.12 -10.88
CA GLY A 169 8.61 14.52 -9.47
C GLY A 169 7.69 15.65 -9.00
N ALA A 170 6.53 15.83 -9.65
CA ALA A 170 5.52 16.74 -9.16
C ALA A 170 4.64 16.03 -8.13
N ILE A 171 4.44 16.68 -7.01
CA ILE A 171 3.51 16.26 -5.97
C ILE A 171 2.21 17.02 -6.22
N GLY A 172 1.17 16.31 -6.68
CA GLY A 172 -0.17 16.88 -6.81
C GLY A 172 -0.97 16.69 -5.52
N TYR A 173 -0.49 17.16 -4.37
CA TYR A 173 -1.32 17.08 -3.16
C TYR A 173 -2.43 18.13 -3.21
N PRO A 174 -3.65 17.80 -2.78
CA PRO A 174 -4.65 18.82 -2.47
C PRO A 174 -4.13 19.70 -1.32
N ASN A 175 -4.85 20.77 -1.00
CA ASN A 175 -4.53 21.51 0.22
C ASN A 175 -4.53 20.54 1.43
N ARG A 176 -3.67 20.83 2.41
CA ARG A 176 -3.43 19.96 3.57
C ARG A 176 -4.73 19.53 4.27
N THR A 177 -5.67 20.45 4.45
CA THR A 177 -6.96 20.17 5.10
C THR A 177 -7.79 19.10 4.37
N THR A 178 -7.82 19.15 3.04
CA THR A 178 -8.52 18.13 2.24
C THR A 178 -7.84 16.77 2.36
N ARG A 179 -6.50 16.74 2.37
CA ARG A 179 -5.73 15.51 2.56
C ARG A 179 -5.99 14.89 3.92
N ASP A 180 -5.90 15.67 4.99
CA ASP A 180 -6.09 15.18 6.36
C ASP A 180 -7.49 14.57 6.53
N LYS A 181 -8.54 15.22 6.00
CA LYS A 181 -9.90 14.67 6.01
C LYS A 181 -10.04 13.35 5.24
N LEU A 182 -9.39 13.23 4.08
CA LEU A 182 -9.38 11.99 3.31
C LEU A 182 -8.74 10.86 4.12
N ILE A 183 -7.58 11.15 4.72
CA ILE A 183 -6.83 10.22 5.56
C ILE A 183 -7.71 9.75 6.72
N ASP A 184 -8.27 10.66 7.50
CA ASP A 184 -9.09 10.34 8.67
C ASP A 184 -10.32 9.49 8.29
N THR A 185 -11.01 9.88 7.22
CA THR A 185 -12.23 9.19 6.75
C THR A 185 -11.93 7.76 6.27
N LEU A 186 -10.83 7.57 5.53
CA LEU A 186 -10.45 6.26 5.02
C LEU A 186 -9.83 5.37 6.11
N ALA A 187 -9.05 5.93 7.02
CA ALA A 187 -8.38 5.21 8.10
C ALA A 187 -9.38 4.42 8.96
N ASP A 188 -10.37 5.11 9.54
CA ASP A 188 -11.36 4.52 10.44
C ASP A 188 -12.12 3.37 9.77
N LYS A 189 -12.48 3.54 8.49
CA LYS A 189 -13.24 2.53 7.75
C LYS A 189 -12.40 1.33 7.39
N LEU A 190 -11.20 1.55 6.84
CA LEU A 190 -10.30 0.49 6.41
C LEU A 190 -9.84 -0.37 7.59
N GLU A 191 -9.47 0.24 8.71
CA GLU A 191 -9.10 -0.48 9.93
C GLU A 191 -10.28 -1.33 10.43
N SER A 192 -11.51 -0.80 10.43
CA SER A 192 -12.70 -1.56 10.85
C SER A 192 -13.04 -2.77 9.94
N ILE A 193 -12.65 -2.72 8.66
CA ILE A 193 -12.86 -3.80 7.69
C ILE A 193 -11.78 -4.87 7.87
N ILE A 194 -10.53 -4.46 8.10
CA ILE A 194 -9.36 -5.35 8.06
C ILE A 194 -9.05 -6.00 9.43
N GLU A 195 -9.37 -5.34 10.54
CA GLU A 195 -9.09 -5.83 11.90
C GLU A 195 -10.24 -6.62 12.56
N LYS A 196 -11.39 -6.75 11.88
CA LYS A 196 -12.49 -7.65 12.27
C LYS A 196 -12.36 -9.03 11.65
#